data_AF-A0A151DUX3-F1
#
_entry.id   AF-A0A151DUX3-F1
#
_cell.length_a   1.000
_cell.length_b   1.000
_cell.length_c   1.000
_cell.angle_alpha   90.00
_cell.angle_beta   90.00
_cell.angle_gamma   90.00
#
_symmetry.space_group_name_H-M   'P 1'
#
loop_
_entity.id
_entity.type
_entity.pdbx_description
1 polymer ?
#
loop_
_entity_poly.entity_id
_entity_poly.type
_entity_poly.pdbx_seq_one_letter_code
_entity_poly.pdbx_strand_id
1 'polypeptide(L)'
;MRKMKGFFKISMSILLVIVFFSLIFCSFSSAQEGEHSINNAINAGLISAEFISTGSASGHIADLVVTSTFDAVSLNLAESDLSGMVLVNPAEDEQDEVVVDTPGVSTGPGDTTYTPTDSVILDSGENVTIPIIGYCINYDKSNPTNGTTFSLSSVSDKTDISQLSSVLEVISSYVNGEYTFLHDFTPQETFSIFQIAIWAAQPENADVTLENYASRGYDLDDTHIAGITDIFNQSGIDYTNVVALSGKKKDEPDEPTEPANTSEDETPWLLYTAVGLVAVAAIGAGAYAVKSRTTKPGTVTIAGEENHVTSYSTPSTDGTSAKACGKSCTANCDLQCEGQCIALCERGVKGWDPNKKRGVPCTKACMGSCTFKCTTSCTASCTSWTQ
;
A
#
# COMPACT_ATOMS: atom_id res chain seq x y z
N MET A 1 3.33 64.90 63.97
CA MET A 1 3.04 63.46 63.80
C MET A 1 1.93 63.27 62.77
N ARG A 2 2.27 63.07 61.48
CA ARG A 2 1.30 62.72 60.43
C ARG A 2 1.50 61.24 60.08
N LYS A 3 0.46 60.42 60.33
CA LYS A 3 0.43 58.98 60.03
C LYS A 3 0.35 58.77 58.51
N MET A 4 1.43 58.35 57.89
CA MET A 4 1.40 57.73 56.55
C MET A 4 0.97 56.26 56.71
N LYS A 5 -0.31 55.98 56.45
CA LYS A 5 -0.85 54.63 56.27
C LYS A 5 -1.51 54.60 54.90
N GLY A 6 -0.80 54.15 53.86
CA GLY A 6 -1.42 54.11 52.52
C GLY A 6 -0.62 53.44 51.40
N PHE A 7 0.70 53.29 51.51
CA PHE A 7 1.50 52.88 50.36
C PHE A 7 1.76 51.36 50.21
N PHE A 8 1.32 50.52 51.14
CA PHE A 8 1.75 49.11 51.17
C PHE A 8 0.81 48.10 50.48
N LYS A 9 -0.37 48.51 50.00
CA LYS A 9 -1.35 47.56 49.41
C LYS A 9 -1.25 47.38 47.89
N ILE A 10 -0.59 48.30 47.17
CA ILE A 10 -0.49 48.21 45.70
C ILE A 10 0.64 47.26 45.28
N SER A 11 1.64 47.02 46.14
CA SER A 11 2.83 46.24 45.78
C SER A 11 2.61 44.72 45.72
N MET A 12 1.56 44.18 46.34
CA MET A 12 1.36 42.73 46.43
C MET A 12 0.53 42.18 45.26
N SER A 13 -0.40 42.97 44.70
CA SER A 13 -1.18 42.57 43.53
C SER A 13 -0.35 42.57 42.24
N ILE A 14 0.61 43.49 42.10
CA ILE A 14 1.50 43.55 40.93
C ILE A 14 2.47 42.36 40.94
N LEU A 15 2.99 41.99 42.12
CA LEU A 15 3.88 40.83 42.24
C LEU A 15 3.16 39.51 41.89
N LEU A 16 1.88 39.39 42.28
CA LEU A 16 1.07 38.20 42.01
C LEU A 16 0.73 38.08 40.52
N VAL A 17 0.47 39.20 39.83
CA VAL A 17 0.27 39.21 38.36
C VAL A 17 1.55 38.86 37.60
N ILE A 18 2.73 39.35 38.05
CA ILE A 18 4.01 39.02 37.41
C ILE A 18 4.35 37.54 37.60
N VAL A 19 4.15 36.96 38.80
CA VAL A 19 4.39 35.52 39.03
C VAL A 19 3.40 34.66 38.21
N PHE A 20 2.14 35.08 38.10
CA PHE A 20 1.15 34.36 37.29
C PHE A 20 1.48 34.45 35.78
N PHE A 21 1.94 35.60 35.28
CA PHE A 21 2.40 35.74 33.89
C PHE A 21 3.69 34.97 33.62
N SER A 22 4.66 34.95 34.56
CA SER A 22 5.88 34.16 34.42
C SER A 22 5.62 32.66 34.46
N LEU A 23 4.62 32.19 35.23
CA LEU A 23 4.23 30.77 35.22
C LEU A 23 3.48 30.36 33.93
N ILE A 24 2.78 31.28 33.27
CA ILE A 24 2.12 31.01 31.97
C ILE A 24 3.13 31.06 30.81
N PHE A 25 4.19 31.88 30.90
CA PHE A 25 5.21 31.99 29.85
C PHE A 25 6.41 31.04 29.98
N CYS A 26 6.68 30.47 31.16
CA CYS A 26 7.78 29.51 31.33
C CYS A 26 7.44 28.07 30.92
N SER A 27 6.23 27.80 30.42
CA SER A 27 5.88 26.50 29.80
C SER A 27 6.18 26.45 28.31
N PHE A 28 6.68 27.53 27.70
CA PHE A 28 7.04 27.52 26.29
C PHE A 28 8.36 26.76 26.06
N SER A 29 8.17 25.59 25.45
CA SER A 29 9.03 24.94 24.48
C SER A 29 10.51 24.88 24.87
N SER A 30 10.83 23.83 25.62
CA SER A 30 11.99 23.05 25.20
C SER A 30 11.62 22.53 23.81
N ALA A 31 12.17 23.10 22.73
CA ALA A 31 12.15 22.44 21.43
C ALA A 31 12.69 21.04 21.69
N GLN A 32 11.81 20.04 21.71
CA GLN A 32 12.24 18.66 21.78
C GLN A 32 12.94 18.42 20.46
N GLU A 33 14.27 18.56 20.46
CA GLU A 33 15.10 18.02 19.39
C GLU A 33 14.85 16.51 19.39
N GLY A 34 13.97 16.08 18.51
CA GLY A 34 13.50 14.72 18.41
C GLY A 34 12.74 14.56 17.11
N GLU A 35 12.96 13.43 16.45
CA GLU A 35 12.11 13.00 15.36
C GLU A 35 10.81 12.43 15.97
N HIS A 36 9.67 12.85 15.45
CA HIS A 36 8.35 12.46 15.98
C HIS A 36 7.61 11.61 14.95
N SER A 37 6.92 10.55 15.39
CA SER A 37 5.88 9.95 14.55
C SER A 37 4.76 10.95 14.28
N ILE A 38 4.05 10.80 13.16
CA ILE A 38 2.94 11.69 12.80
C ILE A 38 1.89 11.72 13.92
N ASN A 39 1.44 10.55 14.39
CA ASN A 39 0.41 10.48 15.42
C ASN A 39 0.87 11.17 16.72
N ASN A 40 2.12 10.97 17.14
CA ASN A 40 2.65 11.63 18.33
C ASN A 40 2.75 13.15 18.15
N ALA A 41 3.14 13.63 16.97
CA ALA A 41 3.22 15.06 16.67
C ALA A 41 1.83 15.72 16.64
N ILE A 42 0.79 15.03 16.15
CA ILE A 42 -0.62 15.48 16.22
C ILE A 42 -1.04 15.59 17.69
N ASN A 43 -0.86 14.54 18.48
CA ASN A 43 -1.28 14.49 19.88
C ASN A 43 -0.56 15.53 20.76
N ALA A 44 0.71 15.83 20.43
CA ALA A 44 1.49 16.87 21.09
C ALA A 44 1.12 18.29 20.62
N GLY A 45 0.27 18.45 19.59
CA GLY A 45 -0.09 19.73 19.01
C GLY A 45 1.04 20.43 18.27
N LEU A 46 2.08 19.68 17.85
CA LEU A 46 3.22 20.21 17.10
C LEU A 46 2.85 20.46 15.62
N ILE A 47 1.95 19.64 15.09
CA ILE A 47 1.42 19.75 13.73
C ILE A 47 -0.11 19.79 13.75
N SER A 48 -0.69 20.42 12.73
CA SER A 48 -2.08 20.23 12.32
C SER A 48 -2.13 19.19 11.22
N ALA A 49 -3.13 18.31 11.25
CA ALA A 49 -3.32 17.24 10.28
C ALA A 49 -4.75 17.23 9.76
N GLU A 50 -4.92 17.17 8.44
CA GLU A 50 -6.20 16.98 7.78
C GLU A 50 -6.13 15.76 6.86
N PHE A 51 -7.04 14.80 7.07
CA PHE A 51 -7.15 13.59 6.25
C PHE A 51 -8.26 13.79 5.23
N ILE A 52 -7.92 13.94 3.96
CA ILE A 52 -8.86 14.30 2.89
C ILE A 52 -9.04 13.10 1.98
N SER A 53 -10.24 12.55 1.89
CA SER A 53 -10.53 11.40 1.05
C SER A 53 -10.28 11.69 -0.44
N THR A 54 -9.74 10.70 -1.16
CA THR A 54 -9.69 10.71 -2.63
C THR A 54 -10.96 10.12 -3.26
N GLY A 55 -11.83 9.51 -2.45
CA GLY A 55 -13.00 8.73 -2.85
C GLY A 55 -12.69 7.32 -3.37
N SER A 56 -11.43 6.90 -3.28
CA SER A 56 -11.01 5.53 -3.61
C SER A 56 -11.44 4.56 -2.51
N ALA A 57 -11.75 3.30 -2.87
CA ALA A 57 -12.09 2.27 -1.87
C ALA A 57 -10.85 1.61 -1.25
N SER A 58 -9.73 1.62 -1.98
CA SER A 58 -8.52 0.88 -1.64
C SER A 58 -7.31 1.47 -2.36
N GLY A 59 -6.11 1.27 -1.84
CA GLY A 59 -4.90 1.87 -2.39
C GLY A 59 -4.72 3.27 -1.84
N HIS A 60 -4.58 4.29 -2.69
CA HIS A 60 -4.49 5.70 -2.25
C HIS A 60 -5.87 6.23 -1.83
N ILE A 61 -6.17 6.11 -0.53
CA ILE A 61 -7.50 6.37 0.02
C ILE A 61 -7.70 7.83 0.47
N ALA A 62 -6.62 8.46 0.93
CA ALA A 62 -6.67 9.83 1.43
C ALA A 62 -5.34 10.56 1.22
N ASP A 63 -5.42 11.87 1.19
CA ASP A 63 -4.29 12.78 1.34
C ASP A 63 -4.24 13.28 2.78
N LEU A 64 -3.10 13.08 3.45
CA LEU A 64 -2.82 13.68 4.73
C LEU A 64 -2.05 14.98 4.52
N VAL A 65 -2.71 16.11 4.79
CA VAL A 65 -2.08 17.43 4.78
C VAL A 65 -1.56 17.73 6.18
N VAL A 66 -0.24 17.77 6.32
CA VAL A 66 0.43 18.10 7.59
C VAL A 66 0.96 19.51 7.51
N THR A 67 0.70 20.33 8.53
CA THR A 67 1.23 21.69 8.65
C THR A 67 1.89 21.87 10.01
N SER A 68 3.10 22.41 10.06
CA SER A 68 3.74 22.75 11.34
C SER A 68 3.03 23.96 11.98
N THR A 69 2.82 23.92 13.30
CA THR A 69 2.00 24.94 13.97
C THR A 69 2.78 26.18 14.40
N PHE A 70 4.00 26.01 14.92
CA PHE A 70 4.76 27.11 15.51
C PHE A 70 6.26 27.03 15.20
N ASP A 71 6.88 25.87 15.43
CA ASP A 71 8.32 25.66 15.26
C ASP A 71 8.59 24.63 14.15
N ALA A 72 9.86 24.52 13.74
CA ALA A 72 10.26 23.47 12.83
C ALA A 72 10.07 22.08 13.49
N VAL A 73 9.52 21.13 12.76
CA VAL A 73 9.22 19.78 13.25
C VAL A 73 9.83 18.75 12.32
N SER A 74 10.53 17.76 12.89
CA SER A 74 11.01 16.59 12.17
C SER A 74 10.04 15.43 12.38
N LEU A 75 9.53 14.88 11.30
CA LEU A 75 8.58 13.77 11.27
C LEU A 75 9.24 12.51 10.72
N ASN A 76 9.05 11.38 11.40
CA ASN A 76 9.37 10.05 10.89
C ASN A 76 8.11 9.47 10.21
N LEU A 77 8.17 9.26 8.91
CA LEU A 77 7.11 8.66 8.11
C LEU A 77 7.13 7.13 8.15
N ALA A 78 8.33 6.53 8.23
CA ALA A 78 8.47 5.07 8.34
C ALA A 78 7.90 4.54 9.66
N GLU A 79 8.00 5.33 10.73
CA GLU A 79 7.41 5.08 12.03
C GLU A 79 6.22 6.03 12.28
N SER A 80 5.32 6.22 11.31
CA SER A 80 4.24 7.21 11.43
C SER A 80 3.23 6.93 12.54
N ASP A 81 3.19 5.70 13.06
CA ASP A 81 2.17 5.17 13.98
C ASP A 81 0.73 5.32 13.46
N LEU A 82 0.56 5.43 12.13
CA LEU A 82 -0.76 5.51 11.49
C LEU A 82 -1.26 4.15 11.01
N SER A 83 -0.37 3.18 10.73
CA SER A 83 -0.78 1.84 10.31
C SER A 83 -1.67 1.20 11.38
N GLY A 84 -2.81 0.66 10.96
CA GLY A 84 -3.82 0.14 11.88
C GLY A 84 -4.68 1.20 12.57
N MET A 85 -4.64 2.46 12.14
CA MET A 85 -5.61 3.49 12.55
C MET A 85 -6.79 3.54 11.59
N VAL A 86 -7.95 3.96 12.09
CA VAL A 86 -9.18 4.14 11.31
C VAL A 86 -9.39 5.62 11.00
N LEU A 87 -9.59 5.92 9.71
CA LEU A 87 -10.14 7.17 9.23
C LEU A 87 -11.66 7.05 9.25
N VAL A 88 -12.28 7.74 10.20
CA VAL A 88 -13.73 7.72 10.41
C VAL A 88 -14.38 8.74 9.51
N ASN A 89 -15.33 8.28 8.70
CA ASN A 89 -16.13 9.11 7.82
C ASN A 89 -17.26 9.78 8.62
N PRO A 90 -17.42 11.12 8.54
CA PRO A 90 -18.56 11.78 9.17
C PRO A 90 -19.91 11.40 8.54
N ALA A 91 -19.93 10.90 7.30
CA ALA A 91 -21.13 10.41 6.64
C ALA A 91 -21.44 8.96 7.05
N GLU A 92 -22.56 8.75 7.74
CA GLU A 92 -22.91 7.45 8.32
C GLU A 92 -23.15 6.35 7.26
N ASP A 93 -23.55 6.72 6.05
CA ASP A 93 -23.82 5.82 4.91
C ASP A 93 -22.58 5.54 4.04
N GLU A 94 -21.46 6.20 4.33
CA GLU A 94 -20.17 5.97 3.66
C GLU A 94 -19.22 5.14 4.52
N GLN A 95 -18.29 4.48 3.84
CA GLN A 95 -17.29 3.62 4.46
C GLN A 95 -16.30 4.45 5.28
N ASP A 96 -15.98 3.94 6.47
CA ASP A 96 -14.74 4.26 7.15
C ASP A 96 -13.58 3.56 6.42
N GLU A 97 -12.36 4.01 6.67
CA GLU A 97 -11.16 3.44 6.05
C GLU A 97 -10.10 3.11 7.09
N VAL A 98 -9.26 2.12 6.79
CA VAL A 98 -8.13 1.74 7.64
C VAL A 98 -6.82 2.01 6.93
N VAL A 99 -5.91 2.63 7.65
CA VAL A 99 -4.57 2.98 7.16
C VAL A 99 -3.66 1.77 7.26
N VAL A 100 -2.90 1.53 6.21
CA VAL A 100 -1.87 0.48 6.15
C VAL A 100 -0.49 1.07 6.05
N ASP A 101 -0.31 2.13 5.24
CA ASP A 101 1.02 2.68 4.99
C ASP A 101 0.97 4.17 4.62
N THR A 102 2.11 4.84 4.82
CA THR A 102 2.40 6.23 4.44
C THR A 102 3.69 6.25 3.61
N PRO A 103 3.61 5.98 2.30
CA PRO A 103 4.77 5.54 1.52
C PRO A 103 5.74 6.68 1.15
N GLY A 104 5.46 7.92 1.54
CA GLY A 104 6.36 9.06 1.33
C GLY A 104 5.63 10.38 1.20
N VAL A 105 6.19 11.29 0.38
CA VAL A 105 5.66 12.64 0.17
C VAL A 105 5.12 12.78 -1.26
N SER A 106 3.93 13.35 -1.42
CA SER A 106 3.34 13.63 -2.73
C SER A 106 4.24 14.57 -3.55
N THR A 107 4.39 14.28 -4.84
CA THR A 107 5.17 15.09 -5.79
C THR A 107 4.40 16.30 -6.31
N GLY A 108 3.09 16.40 -6.04
CA GLY A 108 2.28 17.52 -6.45
C GLY A 108 0.81 17.41 -6.03
N PRO A 109 0.09 18.53 -5.92
CA PRO A 109 -1.33 18.53 -5.55
C PRO A 109 -2.17 17.71 -6.54
N GLY A 110 -2.91 16.72 -6.03
CA GLY A 110 -3.76 15.84 -6.84
C GLY A 110 -2.98 14.83 -7.69
N ASP A 111 -1.69 14.63 -7.43
CA ASP A 111 -0.91 13.56 -8.05
C ASP A 111 -0.97 12.29 -7.18
N THR A 112 -1.20 11.16 -7.84
CA THR A 112 -1.08 9.81 -7.27
C THR A 112 0.38 9.36 -7.09
N THR A 113 1.33 10.13 -7.62
CA THR A 113 2.76 9.84 -7.47
C THR A 113 3.35 10.48 -6.22
N TYR A 114 4.33 9.79 -5.65
CA TYR A 114 5.02 10.20 -4.44
C TYR A 114 6.51 9.87 -4.53
N THR A 115 7.30 10.59 -3.74
CA THR A 115 8.71 10.31 -3.51
C THR A 115 8.83 9.50 -2.22
N PRO A 116 9.31 8.24 -2.27
CA PRO A 116 9.57 7.46 -1.08
C PRO A 116 10.47 8.23 -0.12
N THR A 117 9.99 8.46 1.10
CA THR A 117 10.61 9.35 2.07
C THR A 117 10.36 8.80 3.47
N ASP A 118 11.43 8.53 4.21
CA ASP A 118 11.32 8.01 5.59
C ASP A 118 11.15 9.13 6.60
N SER A 119 11.61 10.35 6.29
CA SER A 119 11.52 11.49 7.19
C SER A 119 11.36 12.83 6.48
N VAL A 120 10.63 13.74 7.12
CA VAL A 120 10.34 15.09 6.61
C VAL A 120 10.62 16.10 7.69
N ILE A 121 11.34 17.17 7.34
CA ILE A 121 11.50 18.34 8.19
C ILE A 121 10.58 19.43 7.64
N LEU A 122 9.67 19.92 8.47
CA LEU A 122 8.77 21.03 8.16
C LEU A 122 9.28 22.28 8.86
N ASP A 123 9.57 23.33 8.11
CA ASP A 123 9.79 24.67 8.68
C ASP A 123 8.48 25.25 9.23
N SER A 124 8.57 26.32 10.03
CA SER A 124 7.39 26.96 10.65
C SER A 124 6.35 27.42 9.61
N GLY A 125 5.13 26.90 9.72
CA GLY A 125 4.02 27.15 8.80
C GLY A 125 4.12 26.43 7.45
N GLU A 126 5.15 25.62 7.23
CA GLU A 126 5.27 24.78 6.05
C GLU A 126 4.25 23.64 6.11
N ASN A 127 3.77 23.25 4.93
CA ASN A 127 2.91 22.07 4.77
C ASN A 127 3.49 21.07 3.79
N VAL A 128 3.11 19.81 4.00
CA VAL A 128 3.41 18.70 3.12
C VAL A 128 2.17 17.85 2.95
N THR A 129 2.02 17.23 1.78
CA THR A 129 0.98 16.24 1.52
C THR A 129 1.58 14.85 1.48
N ILE A 130 1.02 13.96 2.28
CA ILE A 130 1.46 12.57 2.43
C ILE A 130 0.30 11.69 1.93
N PRO A 131 0.48 10.91 0.85
CA PRO A 131 -0.54 9.96 0.45
C PRO A 131 -0.72 8.89 1.54
N ILE A 132 -1.96 8.51 1.79
CA ILE A 132 -2.31 7.43 2.70
C ILE A 132 -2.73 6.23 1.88
N ILE A 133 -2.07 5.10 2.13
CA ILE A 133 -2.47 3.81 1.58
C ILE A 133 -3.34 3.08 2.59
N GLY A 134 -4.47 2.56 2.13
CA GLY A 134 -5.42 1.88 3.00
C GLY A 134 -6.59 1.25 2.25
N TYR A 135 -7.62 0.90 3.01
CA TYR A 135 -8.76 0.12 2.53
C TYR A 135 -10.04 0.53 3.27
N CYS A 136 -11.16 0.49 2.57
CA CYS A 136 -12.47 0.64 3.18
C CYS A 136 -12.77 -0.52 4.14
N ILE A 137 -13.46 -0.25 5.23
CA ILE A 137 -13.77 -1.30 6.22
C ILE A 137 -15.24 -1.75 6.17
N ASN A 138 -16.22 -0.96 5.73
CA ASN A 138 -17.63 -1.36 5.83
C ASN A 138 -18.23 -1.88 4.51
N TYR A 139 -18.33 -3.19 4.34
CA TYR A 139 -18.81 -3.80 3.09
C TYR A 139 -20.18 -3.26 2.59
N ASP A 140 -21.14 -2.96 3.46
CA ASP A 140 -22.49 -2.55 3.02
C ASP A 140 -22.64 -1.05 2.72
N LYS A 141 -21.59 -0.25 2.92
CA LYS A 141 -21.64 1.21 2.76
C LYS A 141 -21.06 1.67 1.42
N SER A 142 -21.41 2.87 0.99
CA SER A 142 -20.81 3.47 -0.21
C SER A 142 -19.36 3.87 0.00
N ASN A 143 -18.58 3.97 -1.07
CA ASN A 143 -17.24 4.54 -0.97
C ASN A 143 -17.30 5.99 -0.46
N PRO A 144 -16.23 6.47 0.19
CA PRO A 144 -16.16 7.86 0.60
C PRO A 144 -16.36 8.83 -0.57
N THR A 145 -16.98 9.97 -0.30
CA THR A 145 -17.01 11.06 -1.27
C THR A 145 -15.65 11.76 -1.33
N ASN A 146 -15.10 11.97 -2.53
CA ASN A 146 -13.86 12.71 -2.75
C ASN A 146 -13.92 14.11 -2.09
N GLY A 147 -12.88 14.47 -1.35
CA GLY A 147 -12.76 15.73 -0.61
C GLY A 147 -13.38 15.71 0.79
N THR A 148 -13.97 14.59 1.22
CA THR A 148 -14.48 14.44 2.59
C THR A 148 -13.33 14.43 3.58
N THR A 149 -13.46 15.20 4.67
CA THR A 149 -12.45 15.20 5.74
C THR A 149 -12.77 14.14 6.77
N PHE A 150 -11.85 13.20 6.97
CA PHE A 150 -11.94 12.16 7.98
C PHE A 150 -11.46 12.64 9.36
N SER A 151 -11.94 11.97 10.40
CA SER A 151 -11.33 12.04 11.74
C SER A 151 -10.53 10.77 12.04
N LEU A 152 -9.36 10.90 12.66
CA LEU A 152 -8.53 9.77 13.04
C LEU A 152 -9.04 9.13 14.36
N SER A 153 -9.13 7.80 14.39
CA SER A 153 -9.51 7.00 15.55
C SER A 153 -8.65 5.74 15.62
N SER A 154 -8.43 5.16 16.81
CA SER A 154 -7.80 3.84 16.89
C SER A 154 -8.77 2.75 16.44
N VAL A 155 -8.24 1.66 15.85
CA VAL A 155 -8.99 0.41 15.65
C VAL A 155 -9.51 -0.13 16.99
N SER A 156 -8.74 0.01 18.06
CA SER A 156 -9.11 -0.49 19.40
C SER A 156 -10.30 0.24 20.04
N ASP A 157 -10.60 1.46 19.60
CA ASP A 157 -11.76 2.22 20.06
C ASP A 157 -13.07 1.68 19.46
N LYS A 158 -12.99 0.85 18.42
CA LYS A 158 -14.12 0.14 17.81
C LYS A 158 -14.09 -1.32 18.27
N THR A 159 -14.99 -1.66 19.18
CA THR A 159 -15.01 -2.94 19.90
C THR A 159 -15.23 -4.16 18.98
N ASP A 160 -15.70 -3.95 17.75
CA ASP A 160 -16.07 -5.03 16.82
C ASP A 160 -15.00 -5.36 15.76
N ILE A 161 -13.83 -4.70 15.79
CA ILE A 161 -12.76 -4.91 14.76
C ILE A 161 -11.47 -5.52 15.33
N SER A 162 -11.52 -6.25 16.45
CA SER A 162 -10.33 -6.90 17.03
C SER A 162 -9.71 -7.96 16.12
N GLN A 163 -10.49 -8.61 15.25
CA GLN A 163 -9.97 -9.56 14.26
C GLN A 163 -9.24 -8.84 13.12
N LEU A 164 -9.62 -7.59 12.84
CA LEU A 164 -9.02 -6.80 11.77
C LEU A 164 -7.54 -6.47 12.05
N SER A 165 -7.14 -6.28 13.31
CA SER A 165 -5.74 -5.93 13.64
C SER A 165 -4.74 -6.99 13.18
N SER A 166 -5.07 -8.29 13.35
CA SER A 166 -4.18 -9.38 12.92
C SER A 166 -4.10 -9.50 11.39
N VAL A 167 -5.18 -9.17 10.67
CA VAL A 167 -5.16 -9.12 9.20
C VAL A 167 -4.30 -7.95 8.72
N LEU A 168 -4.45 -6.78 9.34
CA LEU A 168 -3.68 -5.59 8.99
C LEU A 168 -2.19 -5.77 9.26
N GLU A 169 -1.82 -6.48 10.33
CA GLU A 169 -0.42 -6.83 10.60
C GLU A 169 0.18 -7.63 9.44
N VAL A 170 -0.52 -8.68 8.97
CA VAL A 170 -0.07 -9.48 7.82
C VAL A 170 0.02 -8.65 6.54
N ILE A 171 -0.97 -7.80 6.28
CA ILE A 171 -0.98 -6.91 5.10
C ILE A 171 0.19 -5.93 5.17
N SER A 172 0.42 -5.29 6.32
CA SER A 172 1.53 -4.36 6.53
C SER A 172 2.87 -5.04 6.35
N SER A 173 3.07 -6.24 6.92
CA SER A 173 4.27 -7.05 6.71
C SER A 173 4.49 -7.41 5.24
N TYR A 174 3.42 -7.71 4.49
CA TYR A 174 3.53 -7.94 3.05
C TYR A 174 3.97 -6.67 2.29
N VAL A 175 3.35 -5.52 2.58
CA VAL A 175 3.70 -4.23 1.95
C VAL A 175 5.16 -3.87 2.24
N ASN A 176 5.65 -4.20 3.44
CA ASN A 176 7.04 -4.02 3.84
C ASN A 176 8.00 -5.11 3.29
N GLY A 177 7.51 -6.04 2.48
CA GLY A 177 8.31 -7.07 1.81
C GLY A 177 8.73 -8.25 2.70
N GLU A 178 8.16 -8.41 3.89
CA GLU A 178 8.44 -9.55 4.78
C GLU A 178 7.80 -10.85 4.26
N TYR A 179 6.68 -10.72 3.57
CA TYR A 179 5.96 -11.83 2.95
C TYR A 179 6.01 -11.78 1.42
N THR A 180 6.04 -12.96 0.80
CA THR A 180 6.11 -13.10 -0.66
C THR A 180 4.99 -13.97 -1.24
N PHE A 181 4.00 -14.38 -0.45
CA PHE A 181 2.98 -15.33 -0.90
C PHE A 181 2.06 -14.78 -2.01
N LEU A 182 1.98 -13.45 -2.20
CA LEU A 182 1.23 -12.84 -3.31
C LEU A 182 2.10 -12.35 -4.49
N HIS A 183 3.35 -12.81 -4.61
CA HIS A 183 4.27 -12.34 -5.66
C HIS A 183 3.80 -12.58 -7.11
N ASP A 184 2.92 -13.55 -7.33
CA ASP A 184 2.39 -13.89 -8.65
C ASP A 184 1.17 -13.04 -9.06
N PHE A 185 0.63 -12.21 -8.15
CA PHE A 185 -0.50 -11.35 -8.43
C PHE A 185 -0.05 -9.99 -8.98
N THR A 186 -0.87 -9.41 -9.85
CA THR A 186 -0.74 -8.01 -10.22
C THR A 186 -1.09 -7.12 -9.02
N PRO A 187 -0.58 -5.88 -8.96
CA PRO A 187 -0.93 -4.95 -7.89
C PRO A 187 -2.44 -4.74 -7.69
N GLN A 188 -3.21 -4.74 -8.79
CA GLN A 188 -4.66 -4.62 -8.73
C GLN A 188 -5.34 -5.83 -8.08
N GLU A 189 -4.84 -7.04 -8.36
CA GLU A 189 -5.32 -8.27 -7.75
C GLU A 189 -4.92 -8.32 -6.26
N THR A 190 -3.70 -7.90 -5.93
CA THR A 190 -3.25 -7.75 -4.54
C THR A 190 -4.15 -6.81 -3.74
N PHE A 191 -4.50 -5.63 -4.27
CA PHE A 191 -5.45 -4.72 -3.62
C PHE A 191 -6.83 -5.36 -3.42
N SER A 192 -7.28 -6.16 -4.38
CA SER A 192 -8.57 -6.86 -4.31
C SER A 192 -8.56 -7.93 -3.21
N ILE A 193 -7.48 -8.71 -3.13
CA ILE A 193 -7.25 -9.71 -2.08
C ILE A 193 -7.24 -9.06 -0.70
N PHE A 194 -6.50 -7.95 -0.54
CA PHE A 194 -6.44 -7.22 0.73
C PHE A 194 -7.79 -6.63 1.14
N GLN A 195 -8.48 -5.98 0.20
CA GLN A 195 -9.79 -5.40 0.47
C GLN A 195 -10.80 -6.46 0.93
N ILE A 196 -10.81 -7.63 0.29
CA ILE A 196 -11.73 -8.71 0.64
C ILE A 196 -11.32 -9.39 1.94
N ALA A 197 -10.03 -9.60 2.20
CA ALA A 197 -9.57 -10.12 3.49
C ALA A 197 -10.02 -9.21 4.65
N ILE A 198 -9.94 -7.89 4.47
CA ILE A 198 -10.41 -6.90 5.44
C ILE A 198 -11.92 -7.01 5.67
N TRP A 199 -12.73 -7.06 4.60
CA TRP A 199 -14.19 -7.22 4.75
C TRP A 199 -14.56 -8.57 5.36
N ALA A 200 -13.95 -9.66 4.91
CA ALA A 200 -14.24 -11.01 5.38
C ALA A 200 -13.81 -11.26 6.84
N ALA A 201 -12.85 -10.48 7.36
CA ALA A 201 -12.42 -10.54 8.76
C ALA A 201 -13.41 -9.88 9.73
N GLN A 202 -14.44 -9.21 9.21
CA GLN A 202 -15.42 -8.53 10.04
C GLN A 202 -16.60 -9.44 10.37
N PRO A 203 -17.00 -9.52 11.66
CA PRO A 203 -18.11 -10.37 12.08
C PRO A 203 -19.44 -10.08 11.36
N GLU A 204 -19.73 -8.82 11.04
CA GLU A 204 -20.93 -8.39 10.34
C GLU A 204 -21.00 -8.90 8.89
N ASN A 205 -19.85 -9.23 8.30
CA ASN A 205 -19.75 -9.69 6.91
C ASN A 205 -19.65 -11.22 6.82
N ALA A 206 -19.89 -11.94 7.91
CA ALA A 206 -19.77 -13.40 7.95
C ALA A 206 -20.58 -14.10 6.85
N ASP A 207 -21.76 -13.55 6.50
CA ASP A 207 -22.69 -14.10 5.51
C ASP A 207 -22.48 -13.60 4.07
N VAL A 208 -21.48 -12.75 3.84
CA VAL A 208 -21.17 -12.21 2.50
C VAL A 208 -20.59 -13.33 1.63
N THR A 209 -21.13 -13.50 0.42
CA THR A 209 -20.73 -14.55 -0.53
C THR A 209 -19.76 -14.03 -1.61
N LEU A 210 -19.20 -14.93 -2.42
CA LEU A 210 -18.42 -14.56 -3.61
C LEU A 210 -19.24 -13.74 -4.63
N GLU A 211 -20.53 -14.07 -4.82
CA GLU A 211 -21.42 -13.32 -5.70
C GLU A 211 -21.62 -11.88 -5.21
N ASN A 212 -21.66 -11.70 -3.89
CA ASN A 212 -21.74 -10.38 -3.27
C ASN A 212 -20.48 -9.55 -3.56
N TYR A 213 -19.28 -10.12 -3.44
CA TYR A 213 -18.03 -9.42 -3.81
C TYR A 213 -17.94 -9.13 -5.31
N ALA A 214 -18.34 -10.08 -6.16
CA ALA A 214 -18.39 -9.90 -7.61
C ALA A 214 -19.33 -8.75 -8.00
N SER A 215 -20.47 -8.60 -7.32
CA SER A 215 -21.41 -7.49 -7.54
C SER A 215 -20.80 -6.10 -7.23
N ARG A 216 -19.76 -6.04 -6.39
CA ARG A 216 -18.98 -4.83 -6.12
C ARG A 216 -17.75 -4.67 -7.03
N GLY A 217 -17.59 -5.55 -8.02
CA GLY A 217 -16.51 -5.48 -9.00
C GLY A 217 -15.22 -6.20 -8.61
N TYR A 218 -15.32 -7.11 -7.62
CA TYR A 218 -14.24 -8.01 -7.20
C TYR A 218 -14.56 -9.43 -7.67
N ASP A 219 -14.15 -9.76 -8.89
CA ASP A 219 -14.30 -11.11 -9.43
C ASP A 219 -13.19 -11.99 -8.85
N LEU A 220 -13.57 -13.06 -8.15
CA LEU A 220 -12.65 -13.93 -7.44
C LEU A 220 -12.66 -15.32 -8.05
N ASP A 221 -11.49 -15.77 -8.46
CA ASP A 221 -11.24 -17.16 -8.81
C ASP A 221 -10.55 -17.90 -7.64
N ASP A 222 -10.31 -19.19 -7.84
CA ASP A 222 -9.66 -20.07 -6.86
C ASP A 222 -8.28 -19.54 -6.41
N THR A 223 -7.57 -18.82 -7.28
CA THR A 223 -6.25 -18.25 -6.97
C THR A 223 -6.40 -17.09 -5.97
N HIS A 224 -7.36 -16.19 -6.20
CA HIS A 224 -7.66 -15.10 -5.27
C HIS A 224 -8.09 -15.64 -3.90
N ILE A 225 -8.95 -16.67 -3.90
CA ILE A 225 -9.41 -17.34 -2.67
C ILE A 225 -8.22 -17.93 -1.90
N ALA A 226 -7.27 -18.57 -2.59
CA ALA A 226 -6.05 -19.06 -1.95
C ALA A 226 -5.21 -17.93 -1.32
N GLY A 227 -5.07 -16.80 -2.02
CA GLY A 227 -4.35 -15.63 -1.48
C GLY A 227 -5.01 -15.04 -0.22
N ILE A 228 -6.35 -14.94 -0.20
CA ILE A 228 -7.10 -14.51 0.99
C ILE A 228 -6.95 -15.52 2.13
N THR A 229 -7.02 -16.82 1.80
CA THR A 229 -6.84 -17.90 2.76
C THR A 229 -5.46 -17.88 3.40
N ASP A 230 -4.41 -17.57 2.63
CA ASP A 230 -3.06 -17.42 3.16
C ASP A 230 -2.95 -16.26 4.14
N ILE A 231 -3.59 -15.11 3.87
CA ILE A 231 -3.65 -13.99 4.84
C ILE A 231 -4.28 -14.46 6.15
N PHE A 232 -5.41 -15.17 6.08
CA PHE A 232 -6.10 -15.66 7.26
C PHE A 232 -5.29 -16.69 8.05
N ASN A 233 -4.63 -17.62 7.36
CA ASN A 233 -3.69 -18.57 7.98
C ASN A 233 -2.57 -17.85 8.74
N GLN A 234 -1.96 -16.81 8.17
CA GLN A 234 -0.88 -16.05 8.81
C GLN A 234 -1.39 -15.20 9.98
N SER A 235 -2.62 -14.66 9.87
CA SER A 235 -3.25 -13.88 10.94
C SER A 235 -3.78 -14.74 12.10
N GLY A 236 -3.81 -16.06 11.94
CA GLY A 236 -4.37 -16.99 12.93
C GLY A 236 -5.91 -16.97 13.01
N ILE A 237 -6.58 -16.39 12.02
CA ILE A 237 -8.05 -16.34 11.93
C ILE A 237 -8.58 -17.62 11.31
N ASP A 238 -9.54 -18.24 11.99
CA ASP A 238 -10.27 -19.39 11.47
C ASP A 238 -11.29 -18.95 10.41
N TYR A 239 -10.92 -19.10 9.15
CA TYR A 239 -11.71 -18.71 7.99
C TYR A 239 -12.79 -19.71 7.60
N THR A 240 -12.89 -20.86 8.29
CA THR A 240 -13.93 -21.87 7.99
C THR A 240 -15.35 -21.35 8.23
N ASN A 241 -15.49 -20.29 9.03
CA ASN A 241 -16.76 -19.62 9.30
C ASN A 241 -17.06 -18.44 8.35
N VAL A 242 -16.18 -18.15 7.39
CA VAL A 242 -16.38 -17.09 6.40
C VAL A 242 -17.09 -17.70 5.19
N VAL A 243 -18.32 -17.26 4.91
CA VAL A 243 -19.16 -17.87 3.85
C VAL A 243 -18.51 -17.75 2.48
N ALA A 244 -17.94 -16.60 2.13
CA ALA A 244 -17.26 -16.41 0.85
C ALA A 244 -16.10 -17.37 0.61
N LEU A 245 -15.44 -17.86 1.67
CA LEU A 245 -14.28 -18.74 1.55
C LEU A 245 -14.65 -20.22 1.71
N SER A 246 -15.62 -20.52 2.57
CA SER A 246 -16.04 -21.89 2.86
C SER A 246 -17.17 -22.40 1.96
N GLY A 247 -17.95 -21.49 1.35
CA GLY A 247 -19.19 -21.80 0.65
C GLY A 247 -20.33 -22.28 1.57
N LYS A 248 -20.13 -22.30 2.90
CA LYS A 248 -21.11 -22.78 3.88
C LYS A 248 -21.61 -21.63 4.75
N LYS A 249 -22.93 -21.46 4.88
CA LYS A 249 -23.50 -20.48 5.82
C LYS A 249 -23.26 -20.91 7.26
N LYS A 250 -23.00 -19.94 8.15
CA LYS A 250 -22.61 -20.14 9.56
C LYS A 250 -23.58 -21.04 10.36
N ASP A 251 -24.84 -21.11 9.95
CA ASP A 251 -25.90 -21.91 10.59
C ASP A 251 -26.49 -22.99 9.65
N GLU A 252 -25.89 -23.23 8.49
CA GLU A 252 -26.31 -24.34 7.63
C GLU A 252 -25.84 -25.64 8.29
N PRO A 253 -26.76 -26.51 8.75
CA PRO A 253 -26.36 -27.77 9.36
C PRO A 253 -25.51 -28.51 8.34
N ASP A 254 -24.32 -28.98 8.77
CA ASP A 254 -23.48 -29.82 7.93
C ASP A 254 -24.38 -30.86 7.29
N GLU A 255 -24.52 -30.78 5.95
CA GLU A 255 -25.38 -31.68 5.21
C GLU A 255 -24.94 -33.07 5.64
N PRO A 256 -25.82 -33.85 6.31
CA PRO A 256 -25.41 -35.06 7.00
C PRO A 256 -24.72 -35.90 5.95
N THR A 257 -23.41 -36.09 6.11
CA THR A 257 -22.58 -36.75 5.11
C THR A 257 -23.26 -38.09 4.89
N GLU A 258 -23.95 -38.24 3.75
CA GLU A 258 -24.78 -39.41 3.50
C GLU A 258 -23.84 -40.58 3.77
N PRO A 259 -24.09 -41.41 4.81
CA PRO A 259 -23.12 -42.38 5.27
C PRO A 259 -22.80 -43.19 4.05
N ALA A 260 -21.54 -43.12 3.59
CA ALA A 260 -21.12 -43.65 2.31
C ALA A 260 -21.83 -44.97 2.11
N ASN A 261 -22.78 -45.01 1.17
CA ASN A 261 -23.63 -46.16 0.95
C ASN A 261 -22.67 -47.31 0.66
N THR A 262 -22.36 -48.06 1.70
CA THR A 262 -21.70 -49.34 1.64
C THR A 262 -22.83 -50.25 1.21
N SER A 263 -23.20 -50.14 -0.08
CA SER A 263 -23.99 -51.18 -0.71
C SER A 263 -23.13 -52.44 -0.63
N GLU A 264 -23.47 -53.23 0.37
CA GLU A 264 -23.28 -54.66 0.43
C GLU A 264 -23.44 -55.24 -0.98
N ASP A 265 -22.35 -55.85 -1.46
CA ASP A 265 -22.23 -56.86 -2.53
C ASP A 265 -21.16 -56.48 -3.57
N GLU A 266 -19.88 -56.69 -3.26
CA GLU A 266 -18.91 -57.28 -4.19
C GLU A 266 -17.73 -57.91 -3.42
N THR A 267 -17.78 -59.24 -3.28
CA THR A 267 -16.70 -60.27 -3.32
C THR A 267 -15.21 -59.93 -3.01
N PRO A 268 -14.48 -60.81 -2.28
CA PRO A 268 -13.12 -60.54 -1.80
C PRO A 268 -12.05 -60.79 -2.87
N TRP A 269 -11.48 -59.71 -3.41
CA TRP A 269 -10.28 -59.71 -4.26
C TRP A 269 -8.96 -59.77 -3.46
N LEU A 270 -9.04 -59.88 -2.13
CA LEU A 270 -7.91 -59.99 -1.19
C LEU A 270 -7.03 -61.25 -1.37
N LEU A 271 -7.38 -62.17 -2.27
CA LEU A 271 -6.56 -63.35 -2.59
C LEU A 271 -5.54 -63.12 -3.72
N TYR A 272 -5.58 -62.01 -4.46
CA TYR A 272 -4.70 -61.80 -5.63
C TYR A 272 -3.51 -60.84 -5.40
N THR A 273 -3.52 -60.01 -4.36
CA THR A 273 -2.41 -59.07 -4.09
C THR A 273 -1.27 -59.66 -3.25
N ALA A 274 -1.51 -60.78 -2.55
CA ALA A 274 -0.48 -61.44 -1.74
C ALA A 274 0.58 -62.22 -2.56
N VAL A 275 0.36 -62.43 -3.87
CA VAL A 275 1.32 -63.14 -4.75
C VAL A 275 2.17 -62.16 -5.60
N GLY A 276 1.77 -60.88 -5.70
CA GLY A 276 2.50 -59.86 -6.48
C GLY A 276 3.64 -59.14 -5.75
N LEU A 277 3.66 -59.17 -4.41
CA LEU A 277 4.57 -58.36 -3.59
C LEU A 277 5.92 -59.01 -3.23
N VAL A 278 6.24 -60.18 -3.80
CA VAL A 278 7.55 -60.84 -3.61
C VAL A 278 8.55 -60.54 -4.73
N ALA A 279 8.14 -59.84 -5.81
CA ALA A 279 8.98 -59.67 -7.00
C ALA A 279 9.65 -58.29 -7.20
N VAL A 280 9.44 -57.29 -6.31
CA VAL A 280 10.02 -55.93 -6.49
C VAL A 280 10.85 -55.45 -5.29
N ALA A 281 11.23 -56.35 -4.38
CA ALA A 281 12.13 -56.04 -3.25
C ALA A 281 13.64 -56.26 -3.57
N ALA A 282 14.02 -56.26 -4.85
CA ALA A 282 15.41 -56.45 -5.26
C ALA A 282 15.73 -55.64 -6.51
N ILE A 283 15.88 -54.32 -6.38
CA ILE A 283 16.81 -53.46 -7.15
C ILE A 283 16.81 -52.09 -6.46
N GLY A 284 17.99 -51.60 -6.07
CA GLY A 284 18.26 -50.17 -6.07
C GLY A 284 18.32 -49.45 -4.73
N ALA A 285 19.27 -49.85 -3.87
CA ALA A 285 19.94 -48.89 -3.00
C ALA A 285 20.64 -47.82 -3.87
N GLY A 286 20.42 -46.53 -3.60
CA GLY A 286 21.02 -45.45 -4.38
C GLY A 286 20.84 -44.06 -3.79
N ALA A 287 21.79 -43.67 -2.94
CA ALA A 287 22.31 -42.31 -2.73
C ALA A 287 21.35 -41.15 -2.39
N TYR A 288 21.45 -40.75 -1.12
CA TYR A 288 21.26 -39.37 -0.66
C TYR A 288 22.16 -38.38 -1.42
N ALA A 289 21.56 -37.29 -1.93
CA ALA A 289 22.22 -35.99 -2.11
C ALA A 289 21.16 -34.88 -2.26
N VAL A 290 20.79 -34.24 -1.15
CA VAL A 290 20.02 -32.99 -1.17
C VAL A 290 20.97 -31.88 -1.62
N LYS A 291 20.75 -31.35 -2.82
CA LYS A 291 21.46 -30.18 -3.34
C LYS A 291 20.62 -28.94 -3.01
N SER A 292 21.01 -28.22 -1.96
CA SER A 292 20.46 -26.89 -1.65
C SER A 292 20.70 -25.96 -2.84
N ARG A 293 19.61 -25.45 -3.42
CA ARG A 293 19.65 -24.49 -4.53
C ARG A 293 19.67 -23.09 -3.91
N THR A 294 20.85 -22.50 -3.79
CA THR A 294 21.03 -21.07 -3.54
C THR A 294 20.52 -20.31 -4.76
N THR A 295 19.36 -19.66 -4.64
CA THR A 295 18.88 -18.68 -5.61
C THR A 295 19.66 -17.39 -5.40
N LYS A 296 20.37 -16.95 -6.44
CA LYS A 296 20.93 -15.59 -6.51
C LYS A 296 19.78 -14.60 -6.76
N PRO A 297 19.82 -13.38 -6.22
CA PRO A 297 18.88 -12.33 -6.60
C PRO A 297 18.94 -12.08 -8.11
N GLY A 298 17.77 -12.09 -8.75
CA GLY A 298 17.63 -11.86 -10.19
C GLY A 298 17.53 -10.35 -10.47
N THR A 299 18.31 -9.88 -11.43
CA THR A 299 18.17 -8.54 -12.01
C THR A 299 17.02 -8.56 -13.01
N VAL A 300 16.02 -7.71 -12.82
CA VAL A 300 14.94 -7.49 -13.81
C VAL A 300 15.36 -6.32 -14.70
N THR A 301 15.53 -6.59 -16.00
CA THR A 301 15.81 -5.55 -17.02
C THR A 301 14.52 -5.28 -17.78
N ILE A 302 14.04 -4.05 -17.78
CA ILE A 302 12.87 -3.61 -18.57
C ILE A 302 13.37 -2.65 -19.64
N ALA A 303 13.24 -3.05 -20.90
CA ALA A 303 13.61 -2.21 -22.04
C ALA A 303 12.46 -1.25 -22.38
N GLY A 304 12.74 0.06 -22.33
CA GLY A 304 11.89 1.11 -22.88
C GLY A 304 12.54 1.67 -24.15
N GLU A 305 11.85 1.59 -25.28
CA GLU A 305 12.32 2.16 -26.54
C GLU A 305 11.73 3.56 -26.73
N GLU A 306 12.48 4.61 -26.36
CA GLU A 306 12.12 5.99 -26.68
C GLU A 306 12.95 6.49 -27.87
N ASN A 307 12.30 6.61 -29.03
CA ASN A 307 12.92 7.15 -30.24
C ASN A 307 12.82 8.68 -30.26
N HIS A 308 13.84 9.37 -29.74
CA HIS A 308 14.02 10.81 -29.95
C HIS A 308 14.97 11.08 -31.13
N VAL A 309 14.43 11.59 -32.24
CA VAL A 309 15.22 12.04 -33.39
C VAL A 309 15.51 13.54 -33.24
N THR A 310 16.73 13.90 -32.88
CA THR A 310 17.22 15.29 -32.92
C THR A 310 18.15 15.47 -34.12
N SER A 311 17.68 16.12 -35.18
CA SER A 311 18.52 16.52 -36.32
C SER A 311 19.13 17.90 -36.06
N TYR A 312 20.47 17.96 -36.02
CA TYR A 312 21.21 19.22 -36.05
C TYR A 312 21.85 19.39 -37.42
N SER A 313 21.53 20.50 -38.11
CA SER A 313 22.27 20.96 -39.29
C SER A 313 22.96 22.28 -38.96
N THR A 314 24.29 22.29 -38.94
CA THR A 314 25.06 23.53 -38.96
C THR A 314 25.23 23.99 -40.42
N PRO A 315 24.99 25.27 -40.77
CA PRO A 315 25.32 25.77 -42.10
C PRO A 315 26.83 25.88 -42.27
N SER A 316 27.36 25.33 -43.36
CA SER A 316 28.72 25.62 -43.85
C SER A 316 28.71 26.89 -44.69
N THR A 317 29.63 27.81 -44.43
CA THR A 317 29.76 29.10 -45.14
C THR A 317 30.71 29.07 -46.34
N ASP A 318 31.20 27.91 -46.78
CA ASP A 318 32.09 27.86 -47.95
C ASP A 318 31.46 27.05 -49.10
N GLY A 319 31.19 27.76 -50.20
CA GLY A 319 30.60 27.23 -51.41
C GLY A 319 31.56 26.31 -52.18
N THR A 320 31.64 25.04 -51.78
CA THR A 320 31.96 23.90 -52.65
C THR A 320 31.36 22.62 -52.06
N SER A 321 30.55 21.92 -52.87
CA SER A 321 29.89 20.61 -52.65
C SER A 321 29.97 20.00 -51.24
N ALA A 322 28.91 20.18 -50.44
CA ALA A 322 28.78 19.56 -49.12
C ALA A 322 28.27 18.11 -49.21
N LYS A 323 29.04 17.16 -48.66
CA LYS A 323 28.56 15.79 -48.34
C LYS A 323 27.73 15.88 -47.04
N ALA A 324 26.43 15.63 -47.12
CA ALA A 324 25.59 15.50 -45.92
C ALA A 324 25.80 14.11 -45.30
N CYS A 325 26.49 14.06 -44.17
CA CYS A 325 26.55 12.86 -43.33
C CYS A 325 25.64 13.10 -42.13
N GLY A 326 24.52 12.37 -42.07
CA GLY A 326 23.68 12.33 -40.88
C GLY A 326 24.27 11.34 -39.88
N LYS A 327 24.40 11.75 -38.61
CA LYS A 327 24.56 10.83 -37.49
C LYS A 327 23.21 10.70 -36.81
N SER A 328 22.64 9.50 -36.78
CA SER A 328 21.51 9.17 -35.91
C SER A 328 22.07 8.49 -34.67
N CYS A 329 21.75 9.01 -33.50
CA CYS A 329 22.04 8.35 -32.24
C CYS A 329 20.71 7.94 -31.60
N THR A 330 20.61 6.67 -31.22
CA THR A 330 19.50 6.15 -30.42
C THR A 330 20.04 5.88 -29.02
N ALA A 331 19.41 6.45 -28.00
CA ALA A 331 19.70 6.15 -26.61
C ALA A 331 18.65 5.16 -26.12
N ASN A 332 19.05 3.95 -25.75
CA ASN A 332 18.19 3.02 -25.04
C ASN A 332 18.50 3.16 -23.56
N CYS A 333 17.53 3.69 -22.80
CA CYS A 333 17.64 3.86 -21.37
C CYS A 333 16.81 2.79 -20.68
N ASP A 334 17.49 1.86 -20.01
CA ASP A 334 16.83 0.84 -19.19
C ASP A 334 16.83 1.33 -17.75
N LEU A 335 15.64 1.33 -17.14
CA LEU A 335 15.49 1.54 -15.71
C LEU A 335 15.78 0.22 -15.00
N GLN A 336 16.85 0.17 -14.22
CA GLN A 336 17.17 -0.97 -13.35
C GLN A 336 16.85 -0.59 -11.91
N CYS A 337 15.83 -1.22 -11.33
CA CYS A 337 15.49 -1.04 -9.93
C CYS A 337 15.90 -2.29 -9.14
N GLU A 338 16.58 -2.08 -8.01
CA GLU A 338 16.77 -3.12 -7.00
C GLU A 338 15.61 -3.01 -5.99
N GLY A 339 14.64 -3.92 -6.05
CA GLY A 339 13.48 -3.97 -5.13
C GLY A 339 12.14 -4.26 -5.83
N GLN A 340 11.04 -4.22 -5.07
CA GLN A 340 9.68 -4.48 -5.60
C GLN A 340 9.08 -3.21 -6.22
N CYS A 341 8.42 -3.34 -7.37
CA CYS A 341 7.69 -2.24 -8.01
C CYS A 341 6.19 -2.48 -7.94
N ILE A 342 5.45 -1.53 -7.38
CA ILE A 342 4.00 -1.51 -7.27
C ILE A 342 3.45 -0.63 -8.38
N ALA A 343 2.41 -1.10 -9.08
CA ALA A 343 1.67 -0.29 -10.05
C ALA A 343 0.43 0.30 -9.36
N LEU A 344 0.28 1.62 -9.40
CA LEU A 344 -0.93 2.32 -8.99
C LEU A 344 -1.77 2.56 -10.24
N CYS A 345 -3.01 2.06 -10.23
CA CYS A 345 -3.96 2.23 -11.33
C CYS A 345 -5.26 2.82 -10.77
N GLU A 346 -5.80 3.86 -11.41
CA GLU A 346 -7.09 4.44 -11.02
C GLU A 346 -8.27 3.55 -11.47
N ARG A 347 -9.21 3.28 -10.56
CA ARG A 347 -10.61 2.96 -10.91
C ARG A 347 -11.51 4.10 -10.41
N GLY A 348 -12.12 4.86 -11.32
CA GLY A 348 -13.03 5.93 -10.91
C GLY A 348 -13.81 6.67 -12.00
N VAL A 349 -13.55 6.44 -13.29
CA VAL A 349 -14.27 7.18 -14.33
C VAL A 349 -15.64 6.53 -14.60
N LYS A 350 -16.73 7.25 -14.29
CA LYS A 350 -18.10 6.92 -14.74
C LYS A 350 -18.09 6.60 -16.24
N GLY A 351 -18.47 5.38 -16.61
CA GLY A 351 -18.55 4.91 -18.00
C GLY A 351 -17.59 3.78 -18.40
N TRP A 352 -17.00 3.07 -17.43
CA TRP A 352 -16.18 1.89 -17.72
C TRP A 352 -17.00 0.78 -18.42
N ASP A 353 -16.53 0.37 -19.60
CA ASP A 353 -17.10 -0.68 -20.46
C ASP A 353 -16.09 -1.85 -20.49
N PRO A 354 -16.42 -3.02 -19.89
CA PRO A 354 -15.49 -4.15 -19.78
C PRO A 354 -15.08 -4.75 -21.14
N ASN A 355 -15.72 -4.36 -22.24
CA ASN A 355 -15.40 -4.85 -23.59
C ASN A 355 -14.42 -3.97 -24.36
N LYS A 356 -14.01 -2.82 -23.83
CA LYS A 356 -13.05 -1.91 -24.49
C LYS A 356 -11.67 -2.01 -23.87
N LYS A 357 -10.77 -2.74 -24.54
CA LYS A 357 -9.32 -2.78 -24.26
C LYS A 357 -8.64 -1.43 -24.55
N ARG A 358 -8.89 -0.41 -23.74
CA ARG A 358 -8.00 0.76 -23.65
C ARG A 358 -7.24 0.66 -22.34
N GLY A 359 -5.91 0.70 -22.43
CA GLY A 359 -5.04 0.63 -21.27
C GLY A 359 -5.36 1.75 -20.29
N VAL A 360 -5.54 1.39 -19.03
CA VAL A 360 -5.56 2.34 -17.93
C VAL A 360 -4.12 2.84 -17.77
N PRO A 361 -3.87 4.16 -17.69
CA PRO A 361 -2.55 4.65 -17.33
C PRO A 361 -2.25 4.16 -15.91
N CYS A 362 -1.26 3.28 -15.78
CA CYS A 362 -0.76 2.83 -14.49
C CYS A 362 0.63 3.42 -14.29
N THR A 363 0.88 4.00 -13.13
CA THR A 363 2.20 4.51 -12.76
C THR A 363 2.87 3.48 -11.87
N LYS A 364 4.14 3.12 -12.16
CA LYS A 364 4.92 2.18 -11.34
C LYS A 364 5.78 2.96 -10.36
N ALA A 365 5.57 2.72 -9.06
CA ALA A 365 6.46 3.15 -7.99
C ALA A 365 7.33 1.95 -7.58
N CYS A 366 8.65 2.13 -7.54
CA CYS A 366 9.57 1.07 -7.12
C CYS A 366 10.13 1.40 -5.73
N MET A 367 10.03 0.46 -4.80
CA MET A 367 10.68 0.55 -3.50
C MET A 367 12.11 0.03 -3.65
N GLY A 368 13.08 0.94 -3.68
CA GLY A 368 14.52 0.64 -3.70
C GLY A 368 15.32 1.51 -4.69
N SER A 369 16.64 1.34 -4.72
CA SER A 369 17.49 2.19 -5.55
C SER A 369 17.30 1.87 -7.04
N CYS A 370 16.84 2.85 -7.81
CA CYS A 370 16.73 2.75 -9.26
C CYS A 370 17.88 3.51 -9.91
N THR A 371 18.56 2.85 -10.85
CA THR A 371 19.58 3.49 -11.70
C THR A 371 19.17 3.39 -13.16
N PHE A 372 19.19 4.52 -13.86
CA PHE A 372 19.04 4.56 -15.30
C PHE A 372 20.37 4.19 -15.96
N LYS A 373 20.39 3.09 -16.73
CA LYS A 373 21.51 2.78 -17.61
C LYS A 373 21.11 3.09 -19.04
N CYS A 374 21.63 4.20 -19.55
CA CYS A 374 21.49 4.55 -20.95
C CYS A 374 22.67 4.01 -21.75
N THR A 375 22.39 3.25 -22.80
CA THR A 375 23.35 2.89 -23.84
C THR A 375 23.04 3.70 -25.09
N THR A 376 23.99 4.51 -25.54
CA THR A 376 23.86 5.28 -26.78
C THR A 376 24.55 4.52 -27.90
N SER A 377 23.81 4.22 -28.96
CA SER A 377 24.38 3.71 -30.21
C SER A 377 24.20 4.76 -31.30
N CYS A 378 25.29 5.13 -31.97
CA CYS A 378 25.27 6.11 -33.05
C CYS A 378 25.69 5.44 -34.35
N THR A 379 24.84 5.54 -35.37
CA THR A 379 25.16 5.10 -36.74
C THR A 379 25.35 6.33 -37.62
N ALA A 380 26.44 6.35 -38.39
CA ALA A 380 26.71 7.39 -39.37
C ALA A 380 26.43 6.83 -40.77
N SER A 381 25.52 7.44 -41.51
CA SER A 381 25.28 7.11 -42.91
C SER A 381 25.63 8.30 -43.79
N CYS A 382 26.51 8.09 -44.76
CA CYS A 382 26.86 9.08 -45.77
C CYS A 382 26.45 8.56 -47.14
N THR A 383 25.42 9.13 -47.74
CA THR A 383 25.05 8.86 -49.14
C THR A 383 25.83 9.78 -50.06
N SER A 384 26.62 9.22 -50.98
CA SER A 384 27.22 9.97 -52.09
C SER A 384 26.25 10.03 -53.26
N TRP A 385 25.94 11.23 -53.74
CA TRP A 385 25.32 11.43 -55.04
C TRP A 385 26.42 11.64 -56.08
N THR A 386 26.46 10.79 -57.10
CA THR A 386 27.21 11.03 -58.33
C THR A 386 26.31 11.81 -59.29
N GLN A 387 26.80 12.94 -59.83
CA GLN A 387 26.17 13.62 -60.95
C GLN A 387 26.31 12.82 -62.24
#